data_AF-A0A967SMN6-F1
#
_entry.id   AF-A0A967SMN6-F1
#
_cell.length_a   1.000
_cell.length_b   1.000
_cell.length_c   1.000
_cell.angle_alpha   90.00
_cell.angle_beta   90.00
_cell.angle_gamma   90.00
#
_symmetry.space_group_name_H-M   'P 1'
#
loop_
_entity.id
_entity.type
_entity.pdbx_description
1 polymer ?
#
loop_
_entity_poly.entity_id
_entity_poly.type
_entity_poly.pdbx_seq_one_letter_code
_entity_poly.pdbx_strand_id
1 'polypeptide(L)'
;MQRPCICITRWPIDALDAGKHVYCEKTMTYDIDQAQKMIKAVQDTNRVFQVGYQTRSNPLVQKIRDMIINGACGQITHIRCSY
;
A
#
# COMPACT_ATOMS: atom_id res chain seq x y z
N MET A 1 -11.73 -14.16 20.25
CA MET A 1 -12.08 -13.62 18.92
C MET A 1 -11.64 -12.16 18.89
N GLN A 2 -10.49 -11.85 18.27
CA GLN A 2 -9.94 -10.49 18.25
C GLN A 2 -10.89 -9.56 17.47
N ARG A 3 -11.17 -8.38 18.02
CA ARG A 3 -12.08 -7.41 17.41
C ARG A 3 -11.48 -6.97 16.06
N PRO A 4 -12.20 -7.08 14.93
CA PRO A 4 -11.68 -6.61 13.65
C PRO A 4 -11.43 -5.09 13.76
N CYS A 5 -10.24 -4.64 13.33
CA CYS A 5 -9.81 -3.25 13.38
C CYS A 5 -10.64 -2.38 12.42
N ILE A 6 -11.87 -2.05 12.81
CA ILE A 6 -12.85 -1.26 12.02
C ILE A 6 -12.36 0.17 11.73
N CYS A 7 -11.58 0.75 12.64
CA CYS A 7 -11.09 2.13 12.54
C CYS A 7 -10.11 2.34 11.38
N ILE A 8 -9.29 1.33 11.03
CA ILE A 8 -8.23 1.49 10.03
C ILE A 8 -8.78 1.61 8.60
N THR A 9 -9.95 1.02 8.34
CA THR A 9 -10.65 1.13 7.03
C THR A 9 -11.63 2.30 7.03
N ARG A 10 -12.31 2.57 8.15
CA ARG A 10 -13.35 3.61 8.22
C ARG A 10 -12.80 5.02 8.08
N TRP A 11 -11.77 5.39 8.85
CA TRP A 11 -11.27 6.77 8.84
C TRP A 11 -10.69 7.19 7.48
N PRO A 12 -9.98 6.32 6.74
CA PRO A 12 -9.58 6.64 5.38
C PRO A 12 -10.74 6.89 4.43
N ILE A 13 -11.81 6.09 4.48
CA ILE A 13 -12.99 6.28 3.62
C ILE A 13 -13.65 7.62 3.95
N ASP A 14 -13.89 7.90 5.23
CA ASP A 14 -14.48 9.17 5.67
C ASP A 14 -13.64 10.38 5.20
N ALA A 15 -12.31 10.26 5.21
CA ALA A 15 -11.41 11.30 4.73
C ALA A 15 -11.39 11.45 3.20
N LEU A 16 -11.48 10.33 2.46
CA LEU A 16 -11.60 10.34 1.01
C LEU A 16 -12.93 10.96 0.58
N ASP A 17 -14.03 10.62 1.24
CA ASP A 17 -15.38 11.17 1.01
C ASP A 17 -15.44 12.66 1.35
N ALA A 18 -14.68 13.12 2.35
CA ALA A 18 -14.46 14.54 2.63
C ALA A 18 -13.57 15.25 1.58
N GLY A 19 -13.17 14.56 0.52
CA GLY A 19 -12.36 15.08 -0.58
C GLY A 19 -10.89 15.29 -0.24
N LYS A 20 -10.36 14.62 0.79
CA LYS A 20 -8.96 14.74 1.21
C LYS A 20 -8.11 13.61 0.64
N HIS A 21 -6.83 13.91 0.42
CA HIS A 21 -5.83 12.88 0.20
C HIS A 21 -5.47 12.21 1.52
N VAL A 22 -5.19 10.91 1.47
CA VAL A 22 -4.97 10.10 2.67
C VAL A 22 -3.65 9.35 2.57
N TYR A 23 -2.83 9.48 3.61
CA TYR A 23 -1.64 8.67 3.83
C TYR A 23 -1.85 7.81 5.08
N CYS A 24 -1.80 6.49 4.93
CA CYS A 24 -2.13 5.53 5.98
C CYS A 24 -0.91 4.66 6.34
N GLU A 25 -0.73 4.32 7.62
CA GLU A 25 0.32 3.40 8.10
C GLU A 25 0.05 1.96 7.60
N LYS A 26 1.07 1.07 7.59
CA LYS A 26 0.87 -0.33 7.20
C LYS A 26 0.09 -1.10 8.29
N THR A 27 -1.22 -1.13 8.11
CA THR A 27 -1.98 -2.32 7.73
C THR A 27 -3.27 -1.75 7.17
N MET A 28 -3.41 -1.74 5.84
CA MET A 28 -4.47 -0.95 5.20
C MET A 28 -5.87 -1.45 5.59
N THR A 29 -6.05 -2.75 5.67
CA THR A 29 -7.33 -3.40 5.98
C THR A 29 -7.09 -4.72 6.71
N TYR A 30 -8.13 -5.23 7.39
CA TYR A 30 -8.11 -6.54 8.03
C TYR A 30 -8.56 -7.67 7.08
N ASP A 31 -9.52 -7.37 6.21
CA ASP A 31 -10.17 -8.34 5.32
C ASP A 31 -10.10 -7.87 3.85
N ILE A 32 -10.25 -8.81 2.93
CA ILE A 32 -10.32 -8.59 1.48
C ILE A 32 -11.56 -7.74 1.14
N ASP A 33 -12.70 -8.00 1.78
CA ASP A 33 -13.93 -7.22 1.57
C ASP A 33 -13.74 -5.73 1.94
N GLN A 34 -12.96 -5.46 2.98
CA GLN A 34 -12.61 -4.10 3.36
C GLN A 34 -11.66 -3.46 2.34
N ALA A 35 -10.72 -4.24 1.79
CA ALA A 35 -9.81 -3.75 0.75
C ALA A 35 -10.58 -3.37 -0.52
N GLN A 36 -11.59 -4.15 -0.91
CA GLN A 36 -12.45 -3.83 -2.06
C GLN A 36 -13.24 -2.53 -1.83
N LYS A 37 -13.78 -2.31 -0.62
CA LYS A 37 -14.45 -1.05 -0.26
C LYS A 37 -13.51 0.16 -0.35
N MET A 38 -12.27 0.02 0.11
CA MET A 38 -11.25 1.06 -0.01
C MET A 38 -10.93 1.39 -1.46
N ILE A 39 -10.73 0.37 -2.30
CA ILE A 39 -10.47 0.56 -3.74
C ILE A 39 -11.61 1.35 -4.39
N LYS A 40 -12.85 0.98 -4.08
CA LYS A 40 -14.03 1.69 -4.60
C LYS A 40 -14.07 3.15 -4.13
N ALA A 41 -13.87 3.41 -2.84
CA ALA A 41 -13.86 4.78 -2.30
C ALA A 41 -12.77 5.65 -2.95
N VAL A 42 -11.58 5.10 -3.21
CA VAL A 42 -10.48 5.81 -3.89
C VAL A 42 -10.84 6.12 -5.35
N GLN A 43 -11.45 5.17 -6.06
CA GLN A 43 -11.90 5.35 -7.43
C GLN A 43 -13.02 6.39 -7.55
N ASP A 44 -14.02 6.33 -6.66
CA ASP A 44 -15.18 7.21 -6.67
C ASP A 44 -14.80 8.67 -6.33
N THR A 45 -13.83 8.87 -5.43
CA THR A 45 -13.43 10.20 -4.96
C THR A 45 -12.33 10.85 -5.82
N ASN A 46 -11.68 10.07 -6.70
CA ASN A 46 -10.52 10.48 -7.48
C ASN A 46 -9.43 11.18 -6.63
N ARG A 47 -9.18 10.65 -5.43
CA ARG A 47 -8.18 11.15 -4.48
C ARG A 47 -7.00 10.20 -4.37
N VAL A 48 -5.81 10.77 -4.17
CA VAL A 48 -4.60 10.01 -3.86
C VAL A 48 -4.75 9.35 -2.48
N PHE A 49 -4.63 8.02 -2.48
CA PHE A 49 -4.50 7.20 -1.29
C PHE A 49 -3.16 6.48 -1.32
N GLN A 50 -2.34 6.63 -0.28
CA GLN A 50 -1.02 6.01 -0.18
C GLN A 50 -0.84 5.27 1.14
N VAL A 51 -0.34 4.05 1.05
CA VAL A 51 0.09 3.28 2.23
C VAL A 51 1.57 3.49 2.47
N GLY A 52 1.92 3.80 3.72
CA GLY A 52 3.27 4.03 4.19
C GLY A 52 4.06 2.74 4.31
N TYR A 53 4.62 2.27 3.19
CA TYR A 53 5.69 1.28 3.19
C TYR A 53 7.05 1.99 3.19
N GLN A 54 7.62 2.20 4.37
CA GLN A 54 8.87 2.95 4.56
C GLN A 54 10.03 2.41 3.70
N THR A 55 10.10 1.09 3.51
CA THR A 55 11.14 0.45 2.70
C THR A 55 11.08 0.86 1.23
N ARG A 56 9.90 1.18 0.68
CA ARG A 56 9.74 1.63 -0.71
C ARG A 56 10.22 3.05 -0.93
N SER A 57 10.21 3.87 0.13
CA SER A 57 10.70 5.26 0.08
C SER A 57 12.22 5.36 0.25
N ASN A 58 12.91 4.26 0.57
CA ASN A 58 14.36 4.27 0.72
C ASN A 58 15.05 4.38 -0.66
N PRO A 59 15.89 5.41 -0.89
CA PRO A 59 16.54 5.62 -2.19
C PRO A 59 17.47 4.46 -2.59
N LEU A 60 18.06 3.76 -1.61
CA LEU A 60 18.86 2.56 -1.87
C LEU A 60 18.00 1.45 -2.52
N VAL A 61 16.81 1.23 -1.98
CA VAL A 61 15.89 0.20 -2.47
C VAL A 61 15.36 0.55 -3.86
N GLN A 62 15.10 1.84 -4.11
CA GLN A 62 14.71 2.33 -5.43
C GLN A 62 15.84 2.10 -6.45
N LYS A 63 17.08 2.46 -6.11
CA LYS A 63 18.23 2.23 -7.00
C LYS A 63 18.45 0.74 -7.29
N ILE A 64 18.31 -0.13 -6.28
CA ILE A 64 18.41 -1.59 -6.47
C ILE A 64 17.33 -2.08 -7.42
N ARG A 65 16.08 -1.64 -7.24
CA ARG A 65 14.97 -1.96 -8.15
C ARG A 65 15.28 -1.54 -9.59
N ASP A 66 15.79 -0.33 -9.79
CA ASP A 66 16.09 0.19 -11.13
C ASP A 66 17.21 -0.60 -11.80
N MET A 67 18.26 -0.98 -11.05
CA MET A 67 19.33 -1.84 -11.57
C MET A 67 18.79 -3.21 -12.00
N ILE A 68 17.91 -3.80 -11.20
CA ILE A 68 17.28 -5.10 -11.53
C ILE A 68 16.42 -4.97 -12.80
N ILE A 69 15.60 -3.92 -12.90
CA ILE A 69 14.75 -3.66 -14.08
C ILE A 69 15.59 -3.44 -15.34
N ASN A 70 16.73 -2.74 -15.21
CA ASN A 70 17.66 -2.50 -16.31
C ASN A 70 18.51 -3.73 -16.68
N GLY A 71 18.21 -4.90 -16.13
CA GLY A 71 18.84 -6.17 -16.50
C GLY A 71 20.21 -6.39 -15.88
N ALA A 72 20.60 -5.66 -14.83
CA ALA A 72 21.90 -5.84 -14.18
C ALA A 72 22.10 -7.27 -13.62
N CYS A 73 21.02 -7.98 -13.33
CA CYS A 73 21.05 -9.36 -12.83
C CYS A 73 20.78 -10.43 -13.91
N GLY A 74 20.55 -10.04 -15.17
CA GLY A 74 20.11 -10.97 -16.22
C GLY A 74 18.76 -11.62 -15.89
N GLN A 75 18.62 -12.93 -16.14
CA GLN A 75 17.41 -13.68 -15.84
C GLN A 75 17.36 -14.07 -14.35
N ILE A 76 16.36 -13.56 -13.63
CA ILE A 76 16.12 -13.90 -12.22
C ILE A 76 15.55 -15.31 -12.12
N THR A 77 16.29 -16.22 -11.51
CA THR A 77 15.88 -17.63 -11.32
C THR A 77 15.43 -17.95 -9.89
N HIS A 78 15.87 -17.16 -8.91
CA HIS A 78 15.62 -17.42 -7.49
C HIS A 78 15.55 -16.13 -6.68
N ILE A 79 14.58 -16.04 -5.76
CA ILE A 79 14.40 -14.92 -4.84
C ILE A 79 14.26 -15.49 -3.43
N ARG A 80 15.12 -15.04 -2.51
CA ARG A 80 15.05 -15.40 -1.08
C ARG A 80 14.73 -14.16 -0.26
N CYS A 81 13.65 -14.23 0.52
CA CYS A 81 13.27 -13.19 1.47
C CYS A 81 13.24 -13.78 2.88
N SER A 82 13.96 -13.17 3.81
CA SER A 82 13.91 -13.46 5.24
C SER A 82 13.67 -12.16 5.99
N TYR A 83 12.80 -12.20 7.00
CA TYR A 83 12.47 -11.08 7.87
C TYR A 83 13.09 -11.28 9.25
#